data_AF-A0A1E7FCM4-F1
#
_entry.id   AF-A0A1E7FCM4-F1
#
_cell.length_a   1.000
_cell.length_b   1.000
_cell.length_c   1.000
_cell.angle_alpha   90.00
_cell.angle_beta   90.00
_cell.angle_gamma   90.00
#
_symmetry.space_group_name_H-M   'P 1'
#
loop_
_entity.id
_entity.type
_entity.pdbx_description
1 polymer ?
#
loop_
_entity_poly.entity_id
_entity_poly.type
_entity_poly.pdbx_seq_one_letter_code
_entity_poly.pdbx_strand_id
1 'polypeptide(L)'
;MNGISTEEQDIVWYFAIGSMCNPISVTNRELHPIESFPAEVMDHELHFFGSSGMAGAIAQEGKSFHGVLHKMTKDDKIKLDKMEMGYDADPCKCKLYDGSEQDAVIYVMNPEKFKTFGKTEDKPPTERYITIIIEGCEHYGVKKGYIDWLRSLEFQKRKIPSEFDTLLIPKGTPTMTVTDVEVGDGKDDNPLYTTCNGKVLKHEGFPEVILEKILTNKAKGIHSYEVFLNTFLYDPVCGIIKSPEDVSKLCAASTEDQIVGWSKLPQSKMKSTVVGLIDLKYKD
;
A
#
# COMPACT_ATOMS: atom_id res chain seq x y z
N MET A 1 6.98 -24.61 40.86
CA MET A 1 7.65 -23.83 39.79
C MET A 1 6.68 -23.82 38.62
N ASN A 2 6.00 -22.69 38.42
CA ASN A 2 5.02 -22.56 37.35
C ASN A 2 5.79 -22.47 36.03
N GLY A 3 5.54 -23.43 35.13
CA GLY A 3 6.05 -23.39 33.77
C GLY A 3 5.43 -22.18 33.07
N ILE A 4 6.25 -21.17 32.81
CA ILE A 4 5.91 -20.10 31.88
C ILE A 4 5.90 -20.75 30.50
N SER A 5 4.74 -20.78 29.86
CA SER A 5 4.57 -21.26 28.49
C SER A 5 5.44 -20.43 27.56
N THR A 6 6.18 -21.12 26.68
CA THR A 6 7.06 -20.55 25.64
C THR A 6 6.34 -19.69 24.58
N GLU A 7 5.04 -19.43 24.72
CA GLU A 7 4.23 -18.68 23.74
C GLU A 7 4.30 -17.14 23.89
N GLU A 8 4.71 -16.62 25.05
CA GLU A 8 4.75 -15.15 25.26
C GLU A 8 5.97 -14.46 24.62
N GLN A 9 7.01 -15.19 24.18
CA GLN A 9 8.25 -14.59 23.69
C GLN A 9 8.25 -14.21 22.19
N ASP A 10 7.17 -14.48 21.45
CA ASP A 10 7.09 -14.25 19.99
C ASP A 10 6.04 -13.21 19.57
N ILE A 11 5.54 -12.40 20.51
CA ILE A 11 4.57 -11.34 20.26
C ILE A 11 5.24 -9.97 20.16
N VAL A 12 4.84 -9.20 19.15
CA VAL A 12 5.24 -7.80 18.97
C VAL A 12 3.98 -6.94 18.90
N TRP A 13 4.02 -5.81 19.61
CA TRP A 13 3.01 -4.77 19.51
C TRP A 13 3.48 -3.68 18.56
N TYR A 14 2.68 -3.38 17.54
CA TYR A 14 2.98 -2.39 16.50
C TYR A 14 1.89 -1.32 16.46
N PHE A 15 2.28 -0.06 16.58
CA PHE A 15 1.38 1.08 16.46
C PHE A 15 1.35 1.58 15.01
N ALA A 16 0.22 1.35 14.34
CA ALA A 16 -0.04 1.79 12.98
C ALA A 16 -0.58 3.21 12.93
N ILE A 17 -0.04 4.00 11.99
CA ILE A 17 -0.34 5.44 11.82
C ILE A 17 -0.78 5.82 10.40
N GLY A 18 -0.55 4.92 9.45
CA GLY A 18 -0.78 5.14 8.01
C GLY A 18 -1.76 4.13 7.45
N SER A 19 -1.50 3.64 6.23
CA SER A 19 -2.38 2.63 5.60
C SER A 19 -2.53 1.36 6.42
N MET A 20 -1.58 1.05 7.30
CA MET A 20 -1.66 -0.09 8.20
C MET A 20 -2.74 0.03 9.28
N CYS A 21 -3.35 1.22 9.49
CA CYS A 21 -4.56 1.32 10.31
C CYS A 21 -5.76 0.58 9.69
N ASN A 22 -5.74 0.35 8.37
CA ASN A 22 -6.86 -0.20 7.62
C ASN A 22 -6.77 -1.73 7.53
N PRO A 23 -7.80 -2.49 7.95
CA PRO A 23 -7.76 -3.95 7.97
C PRO A 23 -7.58 -4.57 6.58
N ILE A 24 -8.15 -3.97 5.52
CA ILE A 24 -7.98 -4.46 4.15
C ILE A 24 -6.52 -4.30 3.72
N SER A 25 -5.92 -3.15 4.03
CA SER A 25 -4.50 -2.88 3.74
C SER A 25 -3.53 -3.77 4.52
N VAL A 26 -3.93 -4.25 5.70
CA VAL A 26 -3.20 -5.24 6.51
C VAL A 26 -3.29 -6.62 5.84
N THR A 27 -4.50 -7.09 5.57
CA THR A 27 -4.75 -8.41 4.96
C THR A 27 -4.18 -8.53 3.55
N ASN A 28 -4.29 -7.49 2.72
CA ASN A 28 -3.74 -7.47 1.37
C ASN A 28 -2.21 -7.63 1.34
N ARG A 29 -1.52 -7.27 2.44
CA ARG A 29 -0.08 -7.45 2.65
C ARG A 29 0.27 -8.73 3.40
N GLU A 30 -0.70 -9.64 3.54
CA GLU A 30 -0.55 -10.96 4.17
C GLU A 30 -0.03 -10.90 5.62
N LEU A 31 -0.46 -9.85 6.33
CA LEU A 31 -0.27 -9.67 7.76
C LEU A 31 -1.55 -10.08 8.49
N HIS A 32 -1.39 -10.74 9.64
CA HIS A 32 -2.47 -11.33 10.42
C HIS A 32 -2.32 -10.95 11.89
N PRO A 33 -2.62 -9.68 12.26
CA PRO A 33 -2.68 -9.30 13.67
C PRO A 33 -3.60 -10.25 14.44
N ILE A 34 -3.13 -10.69 15.61
CA ILE A 34 -3.88 -11.53 16.54
C ILE A 34 -5.03 -10.71 17.14
N GLU A 35 -4.74 -9.47 17.52
CA GLU A 35 -5.70 -8.52 18.09
C GLU A 35 -5.35 -7.11 17.62
N SER A 36 -6.32 -6.19 17.66
CA SER A 36 -6.12 -4.80 17.24
C SER A 36 -7.00 -3.87 18.06
N PHE A 37 -6.43 -2.79 18.56
CA PHE A 37 -7.08 -1.87 19.49
C PHE A 37 -6.89 -0.41 19.06
N PRO A 38 -7.90 0.46 19.26
CA PRO A 38 -7.67 1.89 19.16
C PRO A 38 -6.78 2.34 20.33
N ALA A 39 -5.76 3.14 20.03
CA ALA A 39 -4.81 3.61 21.03
C ALA A 39 -4.32 5.02 20.73
N GLU A 40 -3.64 5.61 21.70
CA GLU A 40 -2.92 6.87 21.62
C GLU A 40 -1.43 6.61 21.83
N VAL A 41 -0.56 7.05 20.91
CA VAL A 41 0.90 6.99 21.12
C VAL A 41 1.37 8.25 21.83
N MET A 42 2.18 8.08 22.87
CA MET A 42 2.75 9.17 23.66
C MET A 42 4.11 9.62 23.11
N ASP A 43 4.44 10.88 23.37
CA ASP A 43 5.71 11.53 23.03
C ASP A 43 6.05 11.52 21.54
N HIS A 44 5.02 11.57 20.70
CA HIS A 44 5.16 11.63 19.25
C HIS A 44 4.13 12.58 18.62
N GLU A 45 4.50 13.18 17.50
CA GLU A 45 3.63 13.94 16.61
C GLU A 45 3.52 13.24 15.24
N LEU A 46 2.33 13.26 14.64
CA LEU A 46 2.10 12.76 13.28
C LEU A 46 2.49 13.83 12.26
N HIS A 47 3.33 13.46 11.30
CA HIS A 47 3.70 14.31 10.17
C HIS A 47 3.54 13.57 8.83
N PHE A 48 3.32 14.31 7.75
CA PHE A 48 3.19 13.76 6.40
C PHE A 48 4.37 14.19 5.53
N PHE A 49 5.11 13.21 5.01
CA PHE A 49 6.37 13.41 4.33
C PHE A 49 6.32 13.13 2.83
N GLY A 50 7.16 13.86 2.09
CA GLY A 50 7.39 13.71 0.67
C GLY A 50 6.20 14.10 -0.21
N SER A 51 6.37 13.94 -1.53
CA SER A 51 5.40 14.42 -2.53
C SER A 51 4.02 13.76 -2.46
N SER A 52 3.90 12.61 -1.79
CA SER A 52 2.64 11.87 -1.64
C SER A 52 2.01 12.04 -0.25
N GLY A 53 2.68 12.74 0.67
CA GLY A 53 2.27 12.92 2.06
C GLY A 53 2.12 11.59 2.80
N MET A 54 3.19 10.82 2.90
CA MET A 54 3.20 9.55 3.62
C MET A 54 3.32 9.80 5.13
N ALA A 55 2.52 9.10 5.93
CA ALA A 55 2.54 9.28 7.39
C ALA A 55 3.88 8.85 7.98
N GLY A 56 4.39 9.62 8.94
CA GLY A 56 5.54 9.26 9.76
C GLY A 56 5.42 9.90 11.13
N ALA A 57 5.93 9.23 12.15
CA ALA A 57 5.99 9.79 13.49
C ALA A 57 7.29 10.58 13.70
N ILE A 58 7.19 11.68 14.44
CA ILE A 58 8.33 12.47 14.93
C ILE A 58 8.31 12.39 16.45
N ALA A 59 9.41 11.96 17.07
CA ALA A 59 9.56 11.95 18.52
C ALA A 59 9.48 13.39 19.06
N GLN A 60 8.53 13.64 19.95
CA GLN A 60 8.28 14.94 20.55
C GLN A 60 7.59 14.81 21.90
N GLU A 61 8.33 15.07 22.97
CA GLU A 61 7.85 14.97 24.35
C GLU A 61 6.57 15.80 24.59
N GLY A 62 5.60 15.18 25.26
CA GLY A 62 4.32 15.81 25.60
C GLY A 62 3.33 15.93 24.44
N LYS A 63 3.68 15.49 23.23
CA LYS A 63 2.73 15.31 22.12
C LYS A 63 2.17 13.90 22.10
N SER A 64 1.02 13.75 21.48
CA SER A 64 0.39 12.46 21.25
C SER A 64 -0.54 12.52 20.07
N PHE A 65 -0.85 11.35 19.50
CA PHE A 65 -1.89 11.20 18.48
C PHE A 65 -2.47 9.78 18.50
N HIS A 66 -3.61 9.59 17.84
CA HIS A 66 -4.30 8.32 17.85
C HIS A 66 -4.04 7.47 16.61
N GLY A 67 -4.18 6.16 16.77
CA GLY A 67 -3.94 5.17 15.72
C GLY A 67 -4.47 3.80 16.12
N VAL A 68 -3.91 2.77 15.51
CA VAL A 68 -4.32 1.37 15.75
C VAL A 68 -3.13 0.59 16.26
N LEU A 69 -3.27 -0.02 17.43
CA LEU A 69 -2.28 -0.88 18.04
C LEU A 69 -2.57 -2.34 17.67
N HIS A 70 -1.69 -2.94 16.87
CA HIS A 70 -1.79 -4.33 16.44
C HIS A 70 -0.90 -5.23 17.30
N LYS A 71 -1.47 -6.30 17.84
CA LYS A 71 -0.73 -7.43 18.41
C LYS A 71 -0.43 -8.40 17.28
N MET A 72 0.84 -8.68 17.00
CA MET A 72 1.22 -9.56 15.89
C MET A 72 2.33 -10.53 16.27
N THR A 73 2.49 -11.57 15.46
CA THR A 73 3.61 -12.50 15.58
C THR A 73 4.90 -11.85 15.10
N LYS A 74 6.03 -12.38 15.57
CA LYS A 74 7.36 -11.99 15.08
C LYS A 74 7.52 -12.18 13.56
N ASP A 75 6.91 -13.21 12.98
CA ASP A 75 6.98 -13.46 11.54
C ASP A 75 6.29 -12.36 10.73
N ASP A 76 5.11 -11.90 11.18
CA ASP A 76 4.43 -10.78 10.55
C ASP A 76 5.19 -9.47 10.76
N LYS A 77 5.85 -9.29 11.92
CA LYS A 77 6.75 -8.16 12.13
C LYS A 77 7.92 -8.18 11.14
N ILE A 78 8.54 -9.33 10.89
CA ILE A 78 9.64 -9.47 9.91
C ILE A 78 9.15 -9.14 8.50
N LYS A 79 7.95 -9.57 8.12
CA LYS A 79 7.35 -9.18 6.83
C LYS A 79 7.12 -7.67 6.75
N LEU A 80 6.60 -7.08 7.82
CA LEU A 80 6.36 -5.64 7.93
C LEU A 80 7.66 -4.84 7.81
N ASP A 81 8.72 -5.25 8.48
CA ASP A 81 10.05 -4.61 8.40
C ASP A 81 10.58 -4.55 6.95
N LYS A 82 10.34 -5.60 6.16
CA LYS A 82 10.73 -5.63 4.74
C LYS A 82 9.93 -4.64 3.88
N MET A 83 8.72 -4.26 4.29
CA MET A 83 7.88 -3.31 3.56
C MET A 83 8.18 -1.86 3.93
N GLU A 84 8.57 -1.60 5.18
CA GLU A 84 8.79 -0.26 5.72
C GLU A 84 10.22 0.27 5.45
N MET A 85 10.76 0.00 4.25
CA MET A 85 12.16 0.29 3.89
C MET A 85 12.56 1.78 4.00
N GLY A 86 11.60 2.71 4.07
CA GLY A 86 11.85 4.13 4.30
C GLY A 86 11.94 4.55 5.77
N TYR A 87 11.65 3.64 6.69
CA TYR A 87 11.45 3.94 8.10
C TYR A 87 12.42 3.15 8.99
N ASP A 88 12.56 3.60 10.23
CA ASP A 88 13.15 2.84 11.33
C ASP A 88 12.06 2.48 12.32
N ALA A 89 12.13 1.28 12.90
CA ALA A 89 11.28 0.91 14.02
C ALA A 89 11.84 1.57 15.29
N ASP A 90 11.01 2.36 15.96
CA ASP A 90 11.35 3.06 17.20
C ASP A 90 10.44 2.55 18.34
N PRO A 91 10.99 2.27 19.53
CA PRO A 91 10.18 1.92 20.69
C PRO A 91 9.27 3.09 21.10
N CYS A 92 8.01 2.80 21.39
CA CYS A 92 7.05 3.80 21.84
C CYS A 92 6.15 3.23 22.93
N LYS A 93 5.44 4.11 23.62
CA LYS A 93 4.44 3.76 24.61
C LYS A 93 3.07 4.18 24.13
N CYS A 94 2.13 3.24 24.15
CA CYS A 94 0.75 3.45 23.73
C CYS A 94 -0.18 3.40 24.94
N LYS A 95 -1.18 4.26 24.96
CA LYS A 95 -2.29 4.24 25.91
C LYS A 95 -3.56 3.74 25.23
N LEU A 96 -4.12 2.65 25.73
CA LEU A 96 -5.39 2.12 25.28
C LEU A 96 -6.54 2.93 25.90
N TYR A 97 -7.73 2.83 25.30
CA TYR A 97 -8.89 3.63 25.73
C TYR A 97 -9.52 3.16 27.04
N ASP A 98 -9.16 1.96 27.52
CA ASP A 98 -9.46 1.51 28.88
C ASP A 98 -8.51 2.12 29.95
N GLY A 99 -7.51 2.89 29.51
CA GLY A 99 -6.52 3.55 30.35
C GLY A 99 -5.24 2.74 30.59
N SER A 100 -5.16 1.49 30.11
CA SER A 100 -3.94 0.69 30.19
C SER A 100 -2.83 1.22 29.27
N GLU A 101 -1.58 0.91 29.60
CA GLU A 101 -0.41 1.24 28.80
C GLU A 101 0.20 -0.04 28.20
N GLN A 102 0.73 0.08 26.98
CA GLN A 102 1.38 -1.00 26.27
C GLN A 102 2.64 -0.47 25.56
N ASP A 103 3.77 -1.11 25.82
CA ASP A 103 5.00 -0.88 25.05
C ASP A 103 4.83 -1.47 23.65
N ALA A 104 5.25 -0.72 22.64
CA ALA A 104 5.07 -1.07 21.24
C ALA A 104 6.24 -0.53 20.40
N VAL A 105 6.20 -0.80 19.10
CA VAL A 105 7.05 -0.16 18.10
C VAL A 105 6.22 0.68 17.15
N ILE A 106 6.79 1.80 16.72
CA ILE A 106 6.24 2.70 15.71
C ILE A 106 7.29 2.90 14.60
N TYR A 107 6.85 3.17 13.37
CA TYR A 107 7.78 3.49 12.30
C TYR A 107 7.97 5.01 12.19
N VAL A 108 9.20 5.46 12.42
CA VAL A 108 9.64 6.85 12.27
C VAL A 108 10.37 7.00 10.95
N MET A 109 10.11 8.11 10.25
CA MET A 109 10.72 8.33 8.94
C MET A 109 12.24 8.46 9.09
N ASN A 110 13.01 7.72 8.30
CA ASN A 110 14.47 7.87 8.25
C ASN A 110 14.85 8.78 7.06
N PRO A 111 15.32 10.02 7.29
CA PRO A 111 15.67 10.95 6.22
C PRO A 111 16.77 10.43 5.30
N GLU A 112 17.75 9.67 5.80
CA GLU A 112 18.84 9.13 4.99
C GLU A 112 18.34 8.04 4.03
N LYS A 113 17.45 7.16 4.50
CA LYS A 113 16.78 6.18 3.63
C LYS A 113 15.92 6.89 2.60
N PHE A 114 15.22 7.95 2.98
CA PHE A 114 14.40 8.75 2.07
C PHE A 114 15.19 9.55 1.03
N LYS A 115 16.42 10.00 1.33
CA LYS A 115 17.30 10.67 0.33
C LYS A 115 17.51 9.81 -0.92
N THR A 116 17.52 8.49 -0.79
CA THR A 116 17.68 7.57 -1.93
C THR A 116 16.49 7.60 -2.90
N PHE A 117 15.31 8.05 -2.44
CA PHE A 117 14.11 8.20 -3.26
C PHE A 117 14.01 9.60 -3.91
N GLY A 118 14.99 10.46 -3.67
CA GLY A 118 15.05 11.84 -4.16
C GLY A 118 14.51 12.86 -3.16
N LYS A 119 15.06 14.08 -3.17
CA LYS A 119 14.46 15.20 -2.41
C LYS A 119 13.13 15.55 -3.05
N THR A 120 12.06 15.38 -2.31
CA THR A 120 10.73 15.90 -2.66
C THR A 120 10.29 16.85 -1.56
N GLU A 121 9.60 17.92 -1.93
CA GLU A 121 8.95 18.79 -0.96
C GLU A 121 7.79 18.02 -0.31
N ASP A 122 7.65 18.16 1.01
CA ASP A 122 6.53 17.61 1.75
C ASP A 122 5.22 18.19 1.21
N LYS A 123 4.28 17.30 0.91
CA LYS A 123 2.92 17.67 0.52
C LYS A 123 1.91 17.03 1.47
N PRO A 124 0.68 17.57 1.55
CA PRO A 124 -0.41 16.91 2.25
C PRO A 124 -0.65 15.48 1.73
N PRO A 125 -1.25 14.57 2.51
CA PRO A 125 -1.55 13.22 2.06
C PRO A 125 -2.45 13.24 0.81
N THR A 126 -2.32 12.24 -0.05
CA THR A 126 -3.31 12.05 -1.12
C THR A 126 -4.69 11.74 -0.54
N GLU A 127 -5.76 12.16 -1.21
CA GLU A 127 -7.15 11.85 -0.84
C GLU A 127 -7.35 10.33 -0.68
N ARG A 128 -6.73 9.52 -1.55
CA ARG A 128 -6.71 8.05 -1.39
C ARG A 128 -6.12 7.63 -0.05
N TYR A 129 -4.92 8.12 0.26
CA TYR A 129 -4.19 7.70 1.44
C TYR A 129 -4.88 8.11 2.74
N ILE A 130 -5.35 9.36 2.84
CA ILE A 130 -6.05 9.81 4.05
C ILE A 130 -7.38 9.08 4.26
N THR A 131 -8.10 8.76 3.18
CA THR A 131 -9.34 7.96 3.26
C THR A 131 -9.07 6.57 3.84
N ILE A 132 -7.97 5.92 3.44
CA ILE A 132 -7.58 4.60 3.99
C ILE A 132 -7.36 4.68 5.50
N ILE A 133 -6.63 5.70 5.97
CA ILE A 133 -6.36 5.91 7.39
C ILE A 133 -7.69 6.11 8.14
N ILE A 134 -8.56 6.98 7.64
CA ILE A 134 -9.88 7.26 8.22
C ILE A 134 -10.71 5.98 8.33
N GLU A 135 -10.85 5.20 7.25
CA GLU A 135 -11.59 3.93 7.25
C GLU A 135 -11.05 2.95 8.31
N GLY A 136 -9.72 2.87 8.44
CA GLY A 136 -9.08 2.04 9.45
C GLY A 136 -9.37 2.51 10.88
N CYS A 137 -9.22 3.81 11.12
CA CYS A 137 -9.55 4.43 12.40
C CYS A 137 -11.03 4.23 12.77
N GLU A 138 -11.94 4.36 11.82
CA GLU A 138 -13.37 4.10 12.02
C GLU A 138 -13.65 2.63 12.35
N HIS A 139 -13.03 1.70 11.59
CA HIS A 139 -13.19 0.27 11.78
C HIS A 139 -12.82 -0.16 13.22
N TYR A 140 -11.72 0.35 13.76
CA TYR A 140 -11.25 -0.01 15.09
C TYR A 140 -11.78 0.91 16.22
N GLY A 141 -12.66 1.87 15.91
CA GLY A 141 -13.26 2.73 16.93
C GLY A 141 -12.29 3.75 17.55
N VAL A 142 -11.35 4.26 16.77
CA VAL A 142 -10.49 5.40 17.17
C VAL A 142 -11.36 6.60 17.53
N LYS A 143 -10.90 7.41 18.49
CA LYS A 143 -11.65 8.53 19.08
C LYS A 143 -12.18 9.46 17.99
N LYS A 144 -13.49 9.72 18.01
CA LYS A 144 -14.19 10.52 16.99
C LYS A 144 -13.53 11.87 16.71
N GLY A 145 -13.09 12.59 17.75
CA GLY A 145 -12.43 13.88 17.58
C GLY A 145 -11.14 13.81 16.75
N TYR A 146 -10.42 12.69 16.80
CA TYR A 146 -9.24 12.46 15.97
C TYR A 146 -9.62 12.15 14.51
N ILE A 147 -10.67 11.36 14.30
CA ILE A 147 -11.19 11.07 12.96
C ILE A 147 -11.71 12.35 12.29
N ASP A 148 -12.42 13.19 13.05
CA ASP A 148 -12.88 14.50 12.58
C ASP A 148 -11.69 15.41 12.23
N TRP A 149 -10.60 15.37 13.02
CA TRP A 149 -9.36 16.05 12.69
C TRP A 149 -8.72 15.53 11.39
N LEU A 150 -8.59 14.21 11.21
CA LEU A 150 -8.08 13.60 9.96
C LEU A 150 -8.88 14.05 8.74
N ARG A 151 -10.21 14.13 8.86
CA ARG A 151 -11.11 14.61 7.79
C ARG A 151 -10.94 16.10 7.48
N SER A 152 -10.44 16.88 8.43
CA SER A 152 -10.21 18.32 8.27
C SER A 152 -8.86 18.67 7.63
N LEU A 153 -7.94 17.70 7.56
CA LEU A 153 -6.63 17.91 6.97
C LEU A 153 -6.74 18.30 5.49
N GLU A 154 -5.83 19.17 5.05
CA GLU A 154 -5.62 19.37 3.63
C GLU A 154 -5.18 18.04 2.98
N PHE A 155 -5.61 17.80 1.74
CA PHE A 155 -5.20 16.62 1.00
C PHE A 155 -5.06 16.93 -0.50
N GLN A 156 -4.22 16.15 -1.17
CA GLN A 156 -4.09 16.19 -2.62
C GLN A 156 -5.29 15.45 -3.25
N LYS A 157 -6.15 16.20 -3.93
CA LYS A 157 -7.36 15.65 -4.57
C LYS A 157 -7.03 14.60 -5.61
N ARG A 158 -7.88 13.58 -5.71
CA ARG A 158 -7.83 12.61 -6.81
C ARG A 158 -8.10 13.32 -8.14
N LYS A 159 -7.44 12.82 -9.18
CA LYS A 159 -7.86 13.10 -10.56
C LYS A 159 -9.25 12.54 -10.81
N ILE A 160 -10.04 13.24 -11.61
CA ILE A 160 -11.29 12.69 -12.16
C ILE A 160 -10.99 11.91 -13.46
N PRO A 161 -11.87 11.03 -13.94
CA PRO A 161 -11.58 10.17 -15.09
C PRO A 161 -11.16 10.91 -16.37
N SER A 162 -11.65 12.13 -16.59
CA SER A 162 -11.27 12.95 -17.74
C SER A 162 -9.84 13.51 -17.67
N GLU A 163 -9.19 13.41 -16.52
CA GLU A 163 -7.80 13.86 -16.27
C GLU A 163 -6.81 12.69 -16.26
N PHE A 164 -7.29 11.45 -16.40
CA PHE A 164 -6.44 10.28 -16.43
C PHE A 164 -5.57 10.27 -17.69
N ASP A 165 -4.27 10.09 -17.48
CA ASP A 165 -3.33 9.77 -18.55
C ASP A 165 -3.53 8.31 -18.99
N THR A 166 -3.29 8.03 -20.27
CA THR A 166 -3.37 6.67 -20.83
C THR A 166 -2.04 6.28 -21.46
N LEU A 167 -1.70 4.99 -21.46
CA LEU A 167 -0.53 4.48 -22.16
C LEU A 167 -0.71 4.61 -23.67
N LEU A 168 0.35 5.04 -24.36
CA LEU A 168 0.37 5.12 -25.82
C LEU A 168 0.17 3.72 -26.42
N ILE A 169 -0.79 3.59 -27.33
CA ILE A 169 -1.01 2.38 -28.12
C ILE A 169 -0.26 2.56 -29.46
N PRO A 170 0.81 1.78 -29.71
CA PRO A 170 1.51 1.84 -30.99
C PRO A 170 0.59 1.56 -32.19
N LYS A 171 0.92 2.11 -33.35
CA LYS A 171 0.18 1.80 -34.57
C LYS A 171 0.37 0.33 -34.94
N GLY A 172 -0.74 -0.37 -35.21
CA GLY A 172 -0.70 -1.79 -35.59
C GLY A 172 -0.55 -2.75 -34.42
N THR A 173 -0.77 -2.31 -33.17
CA THR A 173 -0.81 -3.20 -32.00
C THR A 173 -1.80 -4.35 -32.24
N PRO A 174 -1.36 -5.61 -32.08
CA PRO A 174 -2.20 -6.78 -32.32
C PRO A 174 -3.24 -6.96 -31.21
N THR A 175 -4.31 -7.70 -31.51
CA THR A 175 -5.17 -8.27 -30.47
C THR A 175 -4.54 -9.55 -29.94
N MET A 176 -4.52 -9.71 -28.61
CA MET A 176 -3.97 -10.84 -27.89
C MET A 176 -5.05 -11.52 -27.05
N THR A 177 -4.85 -12.81 -26.80
CA THR A 177 -5.67 -13.65 -25.91
C THR A 177 -5.01 -13.77 -24.54
N VAL A 178 -5.73 -14.32 -23.55
CA VAL A 178 -5.14 -14.64 -22.23
C VAL A 178 -3.97 -15.61 -22.36
N THR A 179 -4.06 -16.60 -23.25
CA THR A 179 -2.97 -17.56 -23.51
C THR A 179 -1.69 -16.86 -24.01
N ASP A 180 -1.82 -15.82 -24.82
CA ASP A 180 -0.65 -15.04 -25.24
C ASP A 180 0.01 -14.28 -24.07
N VAL A 181 -0.79 -13.84 -23.09
CA VAL A 181 -0.31 -13.18 -21.86
C VAL A 181 0.34 -14.18 -20.90
N GLU A 182 -0.16 -15.42 -20.85
CA GLU A 182 0.40 -16.51 -20.04
C GLU A 182 1.83 -16.86 -20.45
N VAL A 183 2.11 -16.89 -21.75
CA VAL A 183 3.46 -17.15 -22.31
C VAL A 183 4.47 -16.08 -21.88
N GLY A 184 4.02 -14.84 -21.65
CA GLY A 184 4.85 -13.77 -21.12
C GLY A 184 5.06 -13.87 -19.61
N ASP A 185 5.80 -14.88 -19.17
CA ASP A 185 6.00 -15.22 -17.76
C ASP A 185 7.25 -14.63 -17.11
N GLY A 186 8.11 -13.94 -17.88
CA GLY A 186 9.35 -13.37 -17.38
C GLY A 186 10.47 -14.38 -17.08
N LYS A 187 10.34 -15.65 -17.51
CA LYS A 187 11.34 -16.72 -17.32
C LYS A 187 12.02 -17.07 -18.63
N ASP A 188 13.24 -17.62 -18.57
CA ASP A 188 13.96 -18.17 -19.74
C ASP A 188 13.94 -17.22 -20.96
N ASP A 189 14.20 -15.93 -20.70
CA ASP A 189 14.16 -14.80 -21.66
C ASP A 189 12.77 -14.42 -22.20
N ASN A 190 11.68 -15.07 -21.75
CA ASN A 190 10.33 -14.62 -22.05
C ASN A 190 10.08 -13.21 -21.47
N PRO A 191 9.36 -12.35 -22.20
CA PRO A 191 8.95 -11.06 -21.67
C PRO A 191 7.98 -11.24 -20.49
N LEU A 192 7.95 -10.29 -19.55
CA LEU A 192 6.93 -10.29 -18.50
C LEU A 192 5.70 -9.51 -18.98
N TYR A 193 4.58 -10.22 -19.17
CA TYR A 193 3.31 -9.64 -19.59
C TYR A 193 2.28 -9.61 -18.46
N THR A 194 1.53 -8.51 -18.36
CA THR A 194 0.29 -8.39 -17.60
C THR A 194 -0.80 -7.72 -18.44
N THR A 195 -2.03 -7.66 -17.93
CA THR A 195 -3.11 -6.89 -18.52
C THR A 195 -3.44 -5.65 -17.69
N CYS A 196 -3.79 -4.55 -18.34
CA CYS A 196 -4.36 -3.39 -17.68
C CYS A 196 -5.24 -2.60 -18.64
N ASN A 197 -6.46 -2.25 -18.25
CA ASN A 197 -7.37 -1.39 -19.00
C ASN A 197 -7.46 -1.70 -20.51
N GLY A 198 -7.69 -2.99 -20.82
CA GLY A 198 -7.85 -3.50 -22.19
C GLY A 198 -6.53 -3.65 -22.98
N LYS A 199 -5.38 -3.54 -22.31
CA LYS A 199 -4.05 -3.57 -22.94
C LYS A 199 -3.22 -4.70 -22.34
N VAL A 200 -2.34 -5.27 -23.15
CA VAL A 200 -1.27 -6.16 -22.70
C VAL A 200 0.00 -5.32 -22.53
N LEU A 201 0.55 -5.35 -21.33
CA LEU A 201 1.71 -4.57 -20.93
C LEU A 201 2.95 -5.46 -20.84
N LYS A 202 4.04 -5.06 -21.50
CA LYS A 202 5.38 -5.58 -21.25
C LYS A 202 6.08 -4.74 -20.19
N HIS A 203 6.57 -5.38 -19.14
CA HIS A 203 7.29 -4.74 -18.05
C HIS A 203 8.81 -4.97 -18.12
N GLU A 204 9.57 -3.92 -17.82
CA GLU A 204 11.03 -3.93 -17.79
C GLU A 204 11.53 -3.09 -16.61
N GLY A 205 12.65 -3.47 -15.99
CA GLY A 205 13.32 -2.66 -14.96
C GLY A 205 12.56 -2.53 -13.63
N PHE A 206 11.68 -3.49 -13.34
CA PHE A 206 10.95 -3.52 -12.08
C PHE A 206 11.88 -3.98 -10.92
N PRO A 207 11.75 -3.39 -9.72
CA PRO A 207 12.42 -3.91 -8.53
C PRO A 207 12.02 -5.36 -8.23
N GLU A 208 12.94 -6.13 -7.66
CA GLU A 208 12.77 -7.55 -7.32
C GLU A 208 11.48 -7.82 -6.53
N VAL A 209 11.21 -7.03 -5.48
CA VAL A 209 9.99 -7.17 -4.66
C VAL A 209 8.69 -7.00 -5.45
N ILE A 210 8.68 -6.18 -6.51
CA ILE A 210 7.52 -6.01 -7.38
C ILE A 210 7.42 -7.18 -8.35
N LEU A 211 8.55 -7.60 -8.93
CA LEU A 211 8.63 -8.77 -9.82
C LEU A 211 8.13 -10.03 -9.11
N GLU A 212 8.61 -10.34 -7.91
CA GLU A 212 8.20 -11.51 -7.12
C GLU A 212 6.69 -11.57 -6.91
N LYS A 213 6.05 -10.43 -6.62
CA LYS A 213 4.60 -10.33 -6.44
C LYS A 213 3.83 -10.55 -7.73
N ILE A 214 4.28 -9.94 -8.83
CA ILE A 214 3.67 -10.17 -10.15
C ILE A 214 3.78 -11.65 -10.52
N LEU A 215 4.97 -12.25 -10.37
CA LEU A 215 5.20 -13.66 -10.67
C LEU A 215 4.36 -14.59 -9.80
N THR A 216 4.20 -14.27 -8.51
CA THR A 216 3.34 -15.01 -7.59
C THR A 216 1.87 -14.95 -8.01
N ASN A 217 1.37 -13.80 -8.44
CA ASN A 217 0.01 -13.67 -8.98
C ASN A 217 -0.14 -14.42 -10.31
N LYS A 218 0.83 -14.33 -11.22
CA LYS A 218 0.81 -15.10 -12.47
C LYS A 218 0.78 -16.61 -12.21
N ALA A 219 1.51 -17.10 -11.20
CA ALA A 219 1.47 -18.52 -10.82
C ALA A 219 0.08 -18.96 -10.30
N LYS A 220 -0.76 -18.02 -9.85
CA LYS A 220 -2.17 -18.23 -9.46
C LYS A 220 -3.15 -18.03 -10.64
N GLY A 221 -2.65 -17.82 -11.86
CA GLY A 221 -3.48 -17.50 -13.03
C GLY A 221 -3.99 -16.05 -13.08
N ILE A 222 -3.45 -15.16 -12.24
CA ILE A 222 -3.85 -13.76 -12.17
C ILE A 222 -2.89 -12.94 -13.03
N HIS A 223 -3.39 -12.41 -14.15
CA HIS A 223 -2.61 -11.59 -15.07
C HIS A 223 -2.95 -10.11 -15.04
N SER A 224 -4.01 -9.71 -14.33
CA SER A 224 -4.43 -8.32 -14.20
C SER A 224 -3.49 -7.54 -13.28
N TYR A 225 -2.96 -6.44 -13.80
CA TYR A 225 -2.15 -5.49 -13.05
C TYR A 225 -3.00 -4.77 -12.01
N GLU A 226 -4.28 -4.53 -12.27
CA GLU A 226 -5.23 -3.95 -11.31
C GLU A 226 -5.35 -4.79 -10.04
N VAL A 227 -5.50 -6.11 -10.19
CA VAL A 227 -5.56 -7.04 -9.04
C VAL A 227 -4.26 -7.00 -8.26
N PHE A 228 -3.11 -7.12 -8.95
CA PHE A 228 -1.79 -7.00 -8.32
C PHE A 228 -1.62 -5.67 -7.58
N LEU A 229 -1.99 -4.56 -8.21
CA LEU A 229 -1.77 -3.24 -7.64
C LEU A 229 -2.65 -3.04 -6.40
N ASN A 230 -3.89 -3.52 -6.40
CA ASN A 230 -4.79 -3.42 -5.26
C ASN A 230 -4.31 -4.21 -4.03
N THR A 231 -3.62 -5.35 -4.22
CA THR A 231 -3.00 -6.07 -3.08
C THR A 231 -1.83 -5.29 -2.47
N PHE A 232 -1.19 -4.41 -3.24
CA PHE A 232 -0.10 -3.60 -2.71
C PHE A 232 -0.57 -2.23 -2.19
N LEU A 233 -1.46 -1.60 -2.95
CA LEU A 233 -2.02 -0.26 -2.76
C LEU A 233 -3.54 -0.33 -2.86
N TYR A 234 -4.17 -0.68 -1.74
CA TYR A 234 -5.62 -0.59 -1.61
C TYR A 234 -6.11 0.82 -2.00
N ASP A 235 -7.25 0.86 -2.69
CA ASP A 235 -7.95 2.09 -3.02
C ASP A 235 -9.44 1.94 -2.63
N PRO A 236 -9.92 2.74 -1.65
CA PRO A 236 -11.32 2.77 -1.25
C PRO A 236 -12.33 2.90 -2.40
N VAL A 237 -12.00 3.66 -3.45
CA VAL A 237 -12.90 3.86 -4.60
C VAL A 237 -13.09 2.57 -5.40
N CYS A 238 -12.09 1.70 -5.37
CA CYS A 238 -12.12 0.40 -6.04
C CYS A 238 -12.69 -0.72 -5.16
N GLY A 239 -12.72 -0.49 -3.84
CA GLY A 239 -13.01 -1.53 -2.88
C GLY A 239 -11.99 -2.68 -2.96
N ILE A 240 -12.45 -3.86 -2.58
CA ILE A 240 -11.63 -5.06 -2.53
C ILE A 240 -11.62 -5.71 -3.92
N ILE A 241 -10.43 -5.82 -4.53
CA ILE A 241 -10.23 -6.52 -5.81
C ILE A 241 -9.42 -7.79 -5.54
N LYS A 242 -10.06 -8.97 -5.67
CA LYS A 242 -9.41 -10.28 -5.49
C LYS A 242 -9.18 -11.01 -6.80
N SER A 243 -9.99 -10.72 -7.82
CA SER A 243 -9.88 -11.31 -9.14
C SER A 243 -10.17 -10.28 -10.25
N PRO A 244 -9.84 -10.60 -11.52
CA PRO A 244 -10.13 -9.71 -12.64
C PRO A 244 -11.60 -9.32 -12.75
N GLU A 245 -12.52 -10.18 -12.32
CA GLU A 245 -13.98 -9.93 -12.35
C GLU A 245 -14.42 -8.85 -11.35
N ASP A 246 -13.61 -8.54 -10.34
CA ASP A 246 -13.89 -7.47 -9.37
C ASP A 246 -13.54 -6.07 -9.94
N VAL A 247 -12.79 -6.01 -11.04
CA VAL A 247 -12.25 -4.77 -11.59
C VAL A 247 -13.35 -3.99 -12.34
N SER A 248 -13.63 -2.76 -11.90
CA SER A 248 -14.46 -1.82 -12.65
C SER A 248 -13.65 -1.06 -13.70
N LYS A 249 -14.33 -0.47 -14.69
CA LYS A 249 -13.71 0.41 -15.70
C LYS A 249 -12.97 1.58 -15.06
N LEU A 250 -13.55 2.17 -14.01
CA LEU A 250 -12.91 3.25 -13.26
C LEU A 250 -11.57 2.81 -12.65
N CYS A 251 -11.55 1.62 -12.04
CA CYS A 251 -10.35 1.07 -11.42
C CYS A 251 -9.28 0.72 -12.45
N ALA A 252 -9.67 0.16 -13.59
CA ALA A 252 -8.75 -0.11 -14.68
C ALA A 252 -8.12 1.17 -15.21
N ALA A 253 -8.92 2.21 -15.49
CA ALA A 253 -8.42 3.49 -15.97
C ALA A 253 -7.54 4.21 -14.93
N SER A 254 -7.92 4.18 -13.65
CA SER A 254 -7.12 4.76 -12.56
C SER A 254 -5.80 4.01 -12.35
N THR A 255 -5.79 2.68 -12.50
CA THR A 255 -4.56 1.87 -12.45
C THR A 255 -3.63 2.25 -13.59
N GLU A 256 -4.15 2.40 -14.80
CA GLU A 256 -3.36 2.85 -15.95
C GLU A 256 -2.76 4.24 -15.74
N ASP A 257 -3.53 5.21 -15.22
CA ASP A 257 -3.03 6.54 -14.88
C ASP A 257 -1.86 6.47 -13.88
N GLN A 258 -1.95 5.60 -12.87
CA GLN A 258 -0.87 5.39 -11.90
C GLN A 258 0.38 4.82 -12.57
N ILE A 259 0.24 3.86 -13.48
CA ILE A 259 1.37 3.31 -14.24
C ILE A 259 2.04 4.42 -15.06
N VAL A 260 1.26 5.26 -15.74
CA VAL A 260 1.79 6.41 -16.49
C VAL A 260 2.50 7.38 -15.54
N GLY A 261 1.91 7.73 -14.41
CA GLY A 261 2.51 8.60 -13.39
C GLY A 261 3.86 8.09 -12.91
N TRP A 262 3.97 6.79 -12.60
CA TRP A 262 5.23 6.17 -12.17
C TRP A 262 6.28 6.11 -13.26
N SER A 263 5.88 5.96 -14.53
CA SER A 263 6.81 6.01 -15.67
C SER A 263 7.44 7.39 -15.88
N LYS A 264 6.80 8.46 -15.37
CA LYS A 264 7.28 9.85 -15.46
C LYS A 264 8.22 10.23 -14.32
N LEU A 265 8.38 9.39 -13.29
CA LEU A 265 9.28 9.69 -12.16
C LEU A 265 10.75 9.65 -12.62
N PRO A 266 11.55 10.71 -12.37
CA PRO A 266 12.93 10.82 -12.86
C PRO A 266 13.86 9.65 -12.53
N GLN A 267 13.62 9.02 -11.38
CA GLN A 267 14.39 7.91 -10.82
C GLN A 267 13.82 6.53 -11.19
N SER A 268 12.67 6.47 -11.86
CA SER A 268 12.03 5.21 -12.20
C SER A 268 12.80 4.51 -13.33
N LYS A 269 13.25 3.29 -13.03
CA LYS A 269 13.71 2.34 -14.04
C LYS A 269 12.58 1.47 -14.58
N MET A 270 11.38 1.60 -13.98
CA MET A 270 10.21 0.81 -14.34
C MET A 270 9.63 1.32 -15.65
N LYS A 271 9.59 0.44 -16.65
CA LYS A 271 8.98 0.73 -17.94
C LYS A 271 7.87 -0.27 -18.21
N SER A 272 6.71 0.27 -18.60
CA SER A 272 5.57 -0.52 -19.07
C SER A 272 5.21 -0.05 -20.46
N THR A 273 5.14 -0.97 -21.41
CA THR A 273 4.83 -0.66 -22.82
C THR A 273 3.68 -1.52 -23.32
N VAL A 274 2.80 -0.93 -24.11
CA VAL A 274 1.67 -1.65 -24.72
C VAL A 274 2.19 -2.48 -25.88
N VAL A 275 2.02 -3.80 -25.78
CA VAL A 275 2.42 -4.78 -26.82
C VAL A 275 1.23 -5.48 -27.47
N GLY A 276 0.05 -5.36 -26.88
CA GLY A 276 -1.19 -5.92 -27.41
C GLY A 276 -2.43 -5.23 -26.86
N LEU A 277 -3.55 -5.47 -27.50
CA LEU A 277 -4.89 -5.15 -27.00
C LEU A 277 -5.57 -6.45 -26.60
N ILE A 278 -6.39 -6.42 -25.55
CA ILE A 278 -7.09 -7.59 -25.04
C ILE A 278 -8.50 -7.21 -24.62
N ASP A 279 -9.48 -8.06 -24.94
CA ASP A 279 -10.85 -7.88 -24.50
C ASP A 279 -10.98 -8.32 -23.03
N LEU A 280 -11.18 -7.36 -22.13
CA LEU A 280 -11.38 -7.60 -20.71
C LEU A 280 -12.84 -7.34 -20.35
N LYS A 281 -13.40 -8.22 -19.52
CA LYS A 281 -14.70 -7.99 -18.90
C LYS A 281 -14.50 -7.22 -17.61
N TYR A 282 -15.24 -6.13 -17.46
CA TYR A 282 -15.29 -5.35 -16.24
C TYR A 282 -16.57 -5.67 -15.46
N LYS A 283 -16.53 -5.36 -14.16
CA LYS A 283 -17.66 -5.52 -13.25
C LYS A 283 -18.89 -4.69 -13.65
N ASP A 284 -18.68 -3.56 -14.35
CA ASP A 284 -19.68 -2.53 -14.70
C ASP A 284 -19.80 -2.23 -16.21
#